data_AF-A0ABD2MDR6-F1
#
_entry.id   AF-A0ABD2MDR6-F1
#
_cell.length_a   1.000
_cell.length_b   1.000
_cell.length_c   1.000
_cell.angle_alpha   90.00
_cell.angle_beta   90.00
_cell.angle_gamma   90.00
#
_symmetry.space_group_name_H-M   'P 1'
#
loop_
_entity.id
_entity.type
_entity.pdbx_description
1 polymer ?
#
loop_
_entity_poly.entity_id
_entity_poly.type
_entity_poly.pdbx_seq_one_letter_code
_entity_poly.pdbx_strand_id
1 'polypeptide(L)'
;MRTPRTRTLTPSATIRPAPPALRQGARPPSPTVVAPPPPPGARPPPQKAQCVRLGRVRSHPSVRPTGDDDERRRPRPPPATTTARVPPPGARPPKGSERSSETVHIMGCQWKILAEIITKNDSDEKWMAFFLKCAPQTEDENWSRKCMATLRIVSQLSWLEDFSREFDEKRIFSAGTKYRGFTYFITFAELMDPSKGFYDKNEDKVTLAIDFSVEGEEFG
;
A
#
# COMPACT_ATOMS: atom_id res chain seq x y z
N MET A 1 -78.15 3.06 -24.45
CA MET A 1 -77.76 2.61 -23.10
C MET A 1 -76.23 2.46 -23.07
N ARG A 2 -75.54 3.40 -22.42
CA ARG A 2 -74.07 3.38 -22.22
C ARG A 2 -73.83 3.65 -20.73
N THR A 3 -73.14 2.75 -20.06
CA THR A 3 -72.78 2.86 -18.64
C THR A 3 -71.53 3.73 -18.47
N PRO A 4 -71.45 4.58 -17.43
CA PRO A 4 -70.23 5.31 -17.11
C PRO A 4 -69.33 4.48 -16.20
N ARG A 5 -68.01 4.48 -16.48
CA ARG A 5 -66.98 3.89 -15.64
C ARG A 5 -66.51 4.88 -14.58
N THR A 6 -66.64 4.48 -13.33
CA THR A 6 -66.19 5.18 -12.11
C THR A 6 -64.66 5.21 -12.03
N ARG A 7 -64.06 6.40 -11.87
CA ARG A 7 -62.65 6.56 -11.45
C ARG A 7 -62.60 6.64 -9.93
N THR A 8 -61.96 5.67 -9.29
CA THR A 8 -61.67 5.67 -7.86
C THR A 8 -60.39 6.45 -7.60
N LEU A 9 -60.46 7.51 -6.80
CA LEU A 9 -59.32 8.26 -6.28
C LEU A 9 -58.88 7.64 -4.94
N THR A 10 -57.61 7.28 -4.82
CA THR A 10 -56.99 6.84 -3.55
C THR A 10 -56.55 8.05 -2.72
N PRO A 11 -56.67 8.00 -1.38
CA PRO A 11 -56.36 9.13 -0.51
C PRO A 11 -54.88 9.25 -0.13
N SER A 12 -54.50 10.50 0.15
CA SER A 12 -53.18 11.02 0.54
C SER A 12 -52.47 10.26 1.68
N ALA A 13 -51.16 10.12 1.51
CA ALA A 13 -50.24 9.68 2.56
C ALA A 13 -50.06 10.77 3.63
N THR A 14 -50.35 10.43 4.88
CA THR A 14 -50.12 11.23 6.08
C THR A 14 -48.61 11.38 6.34
N ILE A 15 -48.11 12.61 6.26
CA ILE A 15 -46.75 12.98 6.65
C ILE A 15 -46.64 12.91 8.19
N ARG A 16 -45.75 12.05 8.71
CA ARG A 16 -45.40 12.02 10.13
C ARG A 16 -44.44 13.18 10.45
N PRO A 17 -44.61 13.91 11.56
CA PRO A 17 -43.65 14.92 11.99
C PRO A 17 -42.37 14.26 12.53
N ALA A 18 -41.23 14.94 12.32
CA ALA A 18 -39.92 14.53 12.78
C ALA A 18 -39.79 14.65 14.32
N PRO A 19 -38.99 13.77 14.98
CA PRO A 19 -38.76 13.86 16.41
C PRO A 19 -37.84 15.04 16.78
N PRO A 20 -37.97 15.59 18.01
CA PRO A 20 -37.19 16.74 18.46
C PRO A 20 -35.71 16.39 18.69
N ALA A 21 -34.83 17.32 18.34
CA ALA A 21 -33.39 17.20 18.50
C ALA A 21 -32.98 17.13 19.99
N LEU A 22 -32.21 16.09 20.33
CA LEU A 22 -31.53 15.94 21.61
C LEU A 22 -30.51 17.08 21.79
N ARG A 23 -30.74 17.91 22.82
CA ARG A 23 -29.78 18.92 23.28
C ARG A 23 -28.49 18.23 23.73
N GLN A 24 -27.36 18.59 23.11
CA GLN A 24 -26.04 18.18 23.55
C GLN A 24 -25.75 18.82 24.93
N GLY A 25 -25.60 17.98 25.94
CA GLY A 25 -25.11 18.38 27.25
C GLY A 25 -23.64 18.80 27.16
N ALA A 26 -23.30 19.90 27.85
CA ALA A 26 -21.95 20.43 27.93
C ALA A 26 -20.97 19.37 28.47
N ARG A 27 -19.83 19.24 27.79
CA ARG A 27 -18.73 18.34 28.16
C ARG A 27 -17.99 18.94 29.36
N PRO A 28 -17.78 18.20 30.46
CA PRO A 28 -16.94 18.68 31.57
C PRO A 28 -15.48 18.83 31.13
N PRO A 29 -14.71 19.76 31.72
CA PRO A 29 -13.29 19.93 31.39
C PRO A 29 -12.49 18.69 31.81
N SER A 30 -11.56 18.28 30.94
CA SER A 30 -10.65 17.17 31.22
C SER A 30 -9.73 17.48 32.41
N PRO A 31 -9.43 16.51 33.28
CA PRO A 31 -8.47 16.71 34.36
C PRO A 31 -7.07 16.93 33.78
N THR A 32 -6.41 18.00 34.24
CA THR A 32 -5.00 18.26 33.97
C THR A 32 -4.16 17.14 34.58
N VAL A 33 -3.64 16.26 33.73
CA VAL A 33 -2.66 15.25 34.14
C VAL A 33 -1.35 15.98 34.44
N VAL A 34 -1.07 16.18 35.72
CA VAL A 34 0.24 16.65 36.19
C VAL A 34 1.22 15.49 36.03
N ALA A 35 2.26 15.69 35.21
CA ALA A 35 3.30 14.69 35.00
C ALA A 35 4.04 14.40 36.33
N PRO A 36 4.33 13.13 36.65
CA PRO A 36 5.12 12.79 37.83
C PRO A 36 6.54 13.35 37.72
N PRO A 37 7.18 13.73 38.84
CA PRO A 37 8.56 14.18 38.83
C PRO A 37 9.49 13.03 38.36
N PRO A 38 10.58 13.36 37.65
CA PRO A 38 11.53 12.36 37.20
C PRO A 38 12.20 11.66 38.39
N PRO A 39 12.56 10.38 38.26
CA PRO A 39 13.22 9.65 39.32
C PRO A 39 14.61 10.24 39.64
N PRO A 40 15.03 10.22 40.92
CA PRO A 40 16.36 10.68 41.32
C PRO A 40 17.42 9.81 40.64
N GLY A 41 18.28 10.43 39.82
CA GLY A 41 19.39 9.76 39.12
C GLY A 41 19.35 9.83 37.59
N ALA A 42 18.34 10.45 36.99
CA ALA A 42 18.36 10.71 35.54
C ALA A 42 19.51 11.67 35.18
N ARG A 43 20.52 11.17 34.48
CA ARG A 43 21.60 11.99 33.92
C ARG A 43 21.00 13.02 32.94
N PRO A 44 21.44 14.29 32.98
CA PRO A 44 21.04 15.25 31.97
C PRO A 44 21.58 14.82 30.59
N PRO A 45 20.83 15.08 29.50
CA PRO A 45 21.31 14.80 28.15
C PRO A 45 22.55 15.65 27.84
N PRO A 46 23.51 15.13 27.05
CA PRO A 46 24.73 15.85 26.72
C PRO A 46 24.42 17.13 25.96
N GLN A 47 24.90 18.26 26.49
CA GLN A 47 24.85 19.54 25.80
C GLN A 47 25.71 19.47 24.54
N LYS A 48 25.14 19.92 23.41
CA LYS A 48 25.83 20.01 22.12
C LYS A 48 27.03 20.93 22.26
N ALA A 49 28.23 20.38 22.10
CA ALA A 49 29.47 21.15 22.00
C ALA A 49 29.41 22.06 20.76
N GLN A 50 29.56 23.36 20.98
CA GLN A 50 29.88 24.33 19.93
C GLN A 50 31.28 24.02 19.39
N CYS A 51 31.37 23.70 18.10
CA CYS A 51 32.63 23.50 17.42
C CYS A 51 33.24 24.85 17.03
N VAL A 52 34.32 25.22 17.69
CA VAL A 52 35.15 26.39 17.41
C VAL A 52 35.91 26.16 16.11
N ARG A 53 35.81 27.10 15.17
CA ARG A 53 36.64 27.14 13.95
C ARG A 53 38.08 27.52 14.33
N LEU A 54 39.03 26.64 14.05
CA LEU A 54 40.45 27.01 13.95
C LEU A 54 41.13 26.27 12.79
N GLY A 55 41.81 27.05 11.95
CA GLY A 55 43.20 26.77 11.58
C GLY A 55 43.46 25.69 10.52
N ARG A 56 43.61 26.16 9.28
CA ARG A 56 44.34 25.57 8.17
C ARG A 56 45.74 25.04 8.57
N VAL A 57 46.05 23.77 8.28
CA VAL A 57 47.43 23.30 8.03
C VAL A 57 47.41 22.32 6.85
N ARG A 58 48.27 22.58 5.87
CA ARG A 58 48.55 21.70 4.72
C ARG A 58 49.54 20.62 5.14
N SER A 59 49.25 19.38 4.73
CA SER A 59 50.27 18.35 4.54
C SER A 59 49.72 17.29 3.58
N HIS A 60 50.37 17.16 2.41
CA HIS A 60 50.21 16.03 1.49
C HIS A 60 50.62 14.72 2.20
N PRO A 61 50.08 13.55 1.80
CA PRO A 61 50.83 12.77 0.81
C PRO A 61 50.00 11.84 -0.11
N SER A 62 50.68 11.42 -1.18
CA SER A 62 50.61 10.09 -1.80
C SER A 62 49.39 9.72 -2.66
N VAL A 63 49.62 9.79 -3.97
CA VAL A 63 48.81 9.16 -5.02
C VAL A 63 48.85 7.64 -4.83
N ARG A 64 47.68 7.01 -4.68
CA ARG A 64 47.47 5.56 -4.90
C ARG A 64 46.61 5.37 -6.15
N PRO A 65 46.75 4.22 -6.85
CA PRO A 65 46.10 4.01 -8.13
C PRO A 65 44.58 3.90 -7.96
N THR A 66 43.86 4.69 -8.73
CA THR A 66 42.42 4.59 -8.97
C THR A 66 42.13 3.34 -9.81
N GLY A 67 41.56 2.32 -9.19
CA GLY A 67 40.99 1.16 -9.86
C GLY A 67 39.77 0.67 -9.08
N ASP A 68 38.60 0.76 -9.72
CA ASP A 68 37.41 -0.07 -9.50
C ASP A 68 36.64 0.01 -8.16
N ASP A 69 36.18 1.20 -7.79
CA ASP A 69 35.14 1.35 -6.73
C ASP A 69 34.04 2.39 -7.06
N ASP A 70 33.89 2.77 -8.34
CA ASP A 70 32.92 3.80 -8.76
C ASP A 70 31.58 3.23 -9.25
N GLU A 71 31.41 1.90 -9.36
CA GLU A 71 30.12 1.32 -9.78
C GLU A 71 29.10 1.22 -8.63
N ARG A 72 29.53 1.35 -7.37
CA ARG A 72 28.64 1.36 -6.19
C ARG A 72 27.94 2.71 -5.94
N ARG A 73 28.23 3.74 -6.74
CA ARG A 73 27.71 5.11 -6.54
C ARG A 73 26.67 5.55 -7.57
N ARG A 74 26.19 4.67 -8.46
CA ARG A 74 25.00 5.01 -9.24
C ARG A 74 23.81 5.13 -8.28
N PRO A 75 23.14 6.28 -8.19
CA PRO A 75 21.91 6.40 -7.44
C PRO A 75 20.96 5.34 -7.97
N ARG A 76 20.45 4.46 -7.09
CA ARG A 76 19.37 3.56 -7.48
C ARG A 76 18.25 4.44 -8.06
N PRO A 77 17.71 4.13 -9.25
CA PRO A 77 16.54 4.83 -9.72
C PRO A 77 15.47 4.75 -8.61
N PRO A 78 14.75 5.85 -8.33
CA PRO A 78 13.76 5.85 -7.28
C PRO A 78 12.80 4.68 -7.54
N PRO A 79 12.44 3.90 -6.50
CA PRO A 79 11.49 2.81 -6.67
C PRO A 79 10.21 3.40 -7.24
N ALA A 80 9.71 2.80 -8.31
CA ALA A 80 8.39 3.09 -8.80
C ALA A 80 7.37 2.55 -7.81
N THR A 81 6.37 3.36 -7.50
CA THR A 81 5.27 2.96 -6.64
C THR A 81 4.00 2.83 -7.48
N THR A 82 3.31 1.71 -7.36
CA THR A 82 1.92 1.57 -7.83
C THR A 82 1.02 1.21 -6.66
N THR A 83 -0.24 1.64 -6.70
CA THR A 83 -1.21 1.44 -5.62
C THR A 83 -2.56 0.98 -6.18
N ALA A 84 -3.21 0.06 -5.49
CA ALA A 84 -4.57 -0.39 -5.79
C ALA A 84 -5.43 -0.31 -4.54
N ARG A 85 -6.66 0.18 -4.69
CA ARG A 85 -7.71 -0.06 -3.70
C ARG A 85 -8.54 -1.24 -4.17
N VAL A 86 -8.58 -2.29 -3.36
CA VAL A 86 -9.28 -3.52 -3.68
C VAL A 86 -10.47 -3.64 -2.72
N PRO A 87 -11.71 -3.84 -3.20
CA PRO A 87 -12.84 -4.13 -2.32
C PRO A 87 -12.58 -5.38 -1.47
N PRO A 88 -13.39 -5.72 -0.46
CA PRO A 88 -13.11 -6.87 0.35
C PRO A 88 -13.34 -8.13 -0.48
N PRO A 89 -12.69 -9.23 -0.07
CA PRO A 89 -13.05 -10.58 -0.48
C PRO A 89 -14.49 -10.90 -0.05
N GLY A 90 -15.42 -11.02 -1.00
CA GLY A 90 -16.84 -11.31 -0.71
C GLY A 90 -17.81 -10.40 -1.46
N ALA A 91 -17.38 -9.19 -1.83
CA ALA A 91 -18.09 -8.40 -2.83
C ALA A 91 -18.06 -9.19 -4.15
N ARG A 92 -19.24 -9.57 -4.65
CA ARG A 92 -19.38 -10.43 -5.84
C ARG A 92 -18.61 -9.77 -7.00
N PRO A 93 -17.47 -10.35 -7.44
CA PRO A 93 -16.76 -9.79 -8.56
C PRO A 93 -17.67 -9.90 -9.79
N PRO A 94 -17.78 -8.88 -10.65
CA PRO A 94 -18.33 -9.10 -11.97
C PRO A 94 -17.52 -10.21 -12.65
N LYS A 95 -18.18 -11.15 -13.32
CA LYS A 95 -17.51 -12.30 -13.99
C LYS A 95 -16.35 -11.77 -14.85
N GLY A 96 -15.12 -12.21 -14.56
CA GLY A 96 -13.90 -11.80 -15.27
C GLY A 96 -13.07 -10.69 -14.60
N SER A 97 -13.42 -10.22 -13.40
CA SER A 97 -12.66 -9.15 -12.73
C SER A 97 -11.43 -9.68 -11.99
N GLU A 98 -10.35 -9.91 -12.73
CA GLU A 98 -8.99 -9.75 -12.21
C GLU A 98 -8.89 -8.36 -11.58
N ARG A 99 -8.72 -8.26 -10.25
CA ARG A 99 -8.62 -6.95 -9.59
C ARG A 99 -7.20 -6.43 -9.79
N SER A 100 -7.05 -5.50 -10.73
CA SER A 100 -5.76 -4.91 -11.08
C SER A 100 -5.71 -3.41 -10.82
N SER A 101 -4.53 -2.88 -10.52
CA SER A 101 -4.31 -1.43 -10.42
C SER A 101 -4.41 -0.76 -11.79
N GLU A 102 -4.38 0.58 -11.75
CA GLU A 102 -3.91 1.36 -12.89
C GLU A 102 -2.50 0.93 -13.32
N THR A 103 -2.18 1.22 -14.57
CA THR A 103 -0.93 0.79 -15.19
C THR A 103 0.13 1.86 -15.03
N VAL A 104 1.32 1.46 -14.59
CA VAL A 104 2.51 2.31 -14.58
C VAL A 104 3.43 1.88 -15.72
N HIS A 105 3.91 2.83 -16.52
CA HIS A 105 4.78 2.56 -17.66
C HIS A 105 6.24 2.86 -17.32
N ILE A 106 7.08 1.83 -17.28
CA ILE A 106 8.50 1.94 -16.94
C ILE A 106 9.31 1.04 -17.87
N MET A 107 10.33 1.62 -18.50
CA MET A 107 11.29 0.93 -19.38
C MET A 107 10.63 0.08 -20.48
N GLY A 108 9.60 0.64 -21.14
CA GLY A 108 8.86 -0.02 -22.22
C GLY A 108 7.89 -1.11 -21.76
N CYS A 109 7.64 -1.22 -20.45
CA CYS A 109 6.73 -2.21 -19.88
C CYS A 109 5.59 -1.57 -19.08
N GLN A 110 4.44 -2.23 -19.13
CA GLN A 110 3.24 -1.96 -18.36
C GLN A 110 3.27 -2.77 -17.06
N TRP A 111 3.29 -2.09 -15.92
CA TRP A 111 3.32 -2.68 -14.59
C TRP A 111 1.99 -2.47 -13.88
N LYS A 112 1.46 -3.53 -13.27
CA LYS A 112 0.19 -3.50 -12.51
C LYS A 112 0.28 -4.34 -11.24
N ILE A 113 -0.47 -3.96 -10.22
CA ILE A 113 -0.84 -4.87 -9.13
C ILE A 113 -1.86 -5.87 -9.64
N LEU A 114 -1.72 -7.11 -9.20
CA LEU A 114 -2.70 -8.17 -9.32
C LEU A 114 -2.98 -8.73 -7.92
N ALA A 115 -4.23 -8.72 -7.49
CA ALA A 115 -4.65 -9.35 -6.24
C ALA A 115 -5.82 -10.30 -6.47
N GLU A 116 -5.75 -11.48 -5.86
CA GLU A 116 -6.76 -12.52 -5.94
C GLU A 116 -6.98 -13.17 -4.56
N ILE A 117 -8.17 -13.73 -4.35
CA ILE A 117 -8.46 -14.51 -3.15
C ILE A 117 -8.51 -15.95 -3.55
N ILE A 118 -7.59 -16.72 -2.99
CA ILE A 118 -7.43 -18.13 -3.30
C ILE A 118 -7.79 -18.95 -2.07
N THR A 119 -8.23 -20.18 -2.31
CA THR A 119 -8.36 -21.19 -1.26
C THR A 119 -7.17 -22.13 -1.39
N LYS A 120 -6.49 -22.41 -0.28
CA LYS A 120 -5.40 -23.38 -0.30
C LYS A 120 -6.01 -24.79 -0.42
N ASN A 121 -5.55 -25.55 -1.41
CA ASN A 121 -5.99 -26.94 -1.59
C ASN A 121 -5.87 -27.69 -0.25
N ASP A 122 -6.89 -28.48 0.07
CA ASP A 122 -7.01 -29.26 1.32
C ASP A 122 -7.37 -28.48 2.59
N SER A 123 -7.68 -27.18 2.48
CA SER A 123 -8.24 -26.39 3.59
C SER A 123 -9.32 -25.44 3.10
N ASP A 124 -10.30 -25.12 3.94
CA ASP A 124 -11.24 -24.01 3.68
C ASP A 124 -10.63 -22.63 3.98
N GLU A 125 -9.33 -22.58 4.27
CA GLU A 125 -8.62 -21.35 4.57
C GLU A 125 -8.40 -20.52 3.30
N LYS A 126 -8.91 -19.28 3.36
CA LYS A 126 -8.76 -18.31 2.29
C LYS A 126 -7.52 -17.46 2.51
N TRP A 127 -6.82 -17.18 1.43
CA TRP A 127 -5.60 -16.38 1.39
C TRP A 127 -5.75 -15.29 0.34
N MET A 128 -5.10 -14.15 0.59
CA MET A 128 -4.90 -13.15 -0.45
C MET A 128 -3.58 -13.45 -1.17
N ALA A 129 -3.68 -13.64 -2.48
CA ALA A 129 -2.55 -13.70 -3.38
C ALA A 129 -2.28 -12.29 -3.91
N PHE A 130 -1.01 -11.89 -3.96
CA PHE A 130 -0.61 -10.53 -4.31
C PHE A 130 0.64 -10.55 -5.19
N PHE A 131 0.52 -10.00 -6.40
CA PHE A 131 1.54 -10.05 -7.43
C PHE A 131 1.77 -8.68 -8.10
N LEU A 132 3.00 -8.49 -8.54
CA LEU A 132 3.35 -7.53 -9.58
C LEU A 132 3.21 -8.23 -10.94
N LYS A 133 2.51 -7.58 -11.88
CA LYS A 133 2.31 -8.04 -13.26
C LYS A 133 3.05 -7.10 -14.21
N CYS A 134 3.76 -7.67 -15.18
CA CYS A 134 4.50 -6.96 -16.21
C CYS A 134 4.06 -7.45 -17.60
N ALA A 135 3.82 -6.51 -18.50
CA ALA A 135 3.60 -6.78 -19.93
C ALA A 135 4.44 -5.81 -20.77
N PRO A 136 4.94 -6.22 -21.95
CA PRO A 136 5.60 -5.30 -22.87
C PRO A 136 4.56 -4.30 -23.41
N GLN A 137 4.99 -3.10 -23.80
CA GLN A 137 4.15 -2.18 -24.56
C GLN A 137 4.01 -2.61 -26.03
N THR A 138 4.96 -3.37 -26.55
CA THR A 138 4.92 -3.98 -27.88
C THR A 138 4.30 -5.37 -27.83
N GLU A 139 3.94 -5.91 -28.99
CA GLU A 139 3.45 -7.30 -29.10
C GLU A 139 4.59 -8.33 -29.14
N ASP A 140 5.84 -7.88 -28.99
CA ASP A 140 7.00 -8.76 -29.01
C ASP A 140 6.95 -9.74 -27.84
N GLU A 141 7.10 -11.03 -28.12
CA GLU A 141 7.25 -12.06 -27.09
C GLU A 141 8.70 -12.19 -26.61
N ASN A 142 9.65 -11.64 -27.36
CA ASN A 142 11.07 -11.63 -27.01
C ASN A 142 11.42 -10.43 -26.12
N TRP A 143 10.95 -10.46 -24.89
CA TRP A 143 11.27 -9.45 -23.89
C TRP A 143 11.59 -10.09 -22.54
N SER A 144 12.43 -9.41 -21.77
CA SER A 144 12.59 -9.69 -20.36
C SER A 144 12.90 -8.44 -19.57
N ARG A 145 12.51 -8.42 -18.29
CA ARG A 145 12.84 -7.37 -17.34
C ARG A 145 13.19 -7.97 -16.00
N LYS A 146 14.27 -7.50 -15.40
CA LYS A 146 14.68 -7.89 -14.07
C LYS A 146 14.28 -6.80 -13.08
N CYS A 147 13.68 -7.19 -11.96
CA CYS A 147 13.09 -6.26 -11.01
C CYS A 147 13.23 -6.74 -9.56
N MET A 148 13.46 -5.81 -8.63
CA MET A 148 13.29 -6.02 -7.19
C MET A 148 11.99 -5.33 -6.75
N ALA A 149 11.21 -5.95 -5.86
CA ALA A 149 9.95 -5.37 -5.40
C ALA A 149 9.64 -5.68 -3.94
N THR A 150 9.09 -4.69 -3.24
CA THR A 150 8.46 -4.81 -1.94
C THR A 150 6.95 -4.64 -2.12
N LEU A 151 6.19 -5.67 -1.77
CA LEU A 151 4.74 -5.68 -1.82
C LEU A 151 4.22 -5.37 -0.41
N ARG A 152 3.27 -4.44 -0.28
CA ARG A 152 2.74 -4.03 1.02
C ARG A 152 1.22 -3.83 1.03
N ILE A 153 0.62 -4.16 2.17
CA ILE A 153 -0.74 -3.77 2.55
C ILE A 153 -0.62 -2.56 3.45
N VAL A 154 -1.21 -1.45 3.02
CA VAL A 154 -1.12 -0.19 3.74
C VAL A 154 -2.05 -0.21 4.94
N SER A 155 -1.51 0.04 6.12
CA SER A 155 -2.29 0.17 7.34
C SER A 155 -3.22 1.39 7.25
N GLN A 156 -4.47 1.22 7.68
CA GLN A 156 -5.46 2.28 7.81
C GLN A 156 -5.40 2.94 9.20
N LEU A 157 -4.63 2.37 10.13
CA LEU A 157 -4.43 2.89 11.48
C LEU A 157 -3.05 3.54 11.57
N SER A 158 -3.01 4.82 11.92
CA SER A 158 -1.78 5.63 11.90
C SER A 158 -0.68 5.16 12.87
N TRP A 159 -1.03 4.29 13.82
CA TRP A 159 -0.12 3.70 14.81
C TRP A 159 0.32 2.27 14.47
N LEU A 160 -0.19 1.68 13.40
CA LEU A 160 0.23 0.37 12.91
C LEU A 160 1.04 0.51 11.63
N GLU A 161 2.07 -0.31 11.51
CA GLU A 161 2.89 -0.39 10.31
C GLU A 161 2.20 -1.19 9.20
N ASP A 162 2.65 -0.95 7.97
CA ASP A 162 2.23 -1.73 6.81
C ASP A 162 2.72 -3.18 6.93
N PHE A 163 1.90 -4.14 6.48
CA PHE A 163 2.36 -5.51 6.31
C PHE A 163 3.05 -5.64 4.95
N SER A 164 4.35 -5.94 4.96
CA SER A 164 5.16 -5.97 3.75
C SER A 164 5.94 -7.29 3.58
N ARG A 165 6.16 -7.67 2.32
CA ARG A 165 7.07 -8.75 1.93
C ARG A 165 7.85 -8.32 0.70
N GLU A 166 9.17 -8.52 0.74
CA GLU A 166 10.06 -8.24 -0.38
C GLU A 166 10.41 -9.55 -1.10
N PHE A 167 10.72 -9.46 -2.39
CA PHE A 167 11.37 -10.57 -3.08
C PHE A 167 12.76 -10.82 -2.48
N ASP A 168 13.07 -12.08 -2.18
CA ASP A 168 14.39 -12.46 -1.65
C ASP A 168 15.54 -12.11 -2.61
N GLU A 169 15.23 -12.08 -3.91
CA GLU A 169 16.15 -11.75 -4.99
C GLU A 169 15.41 -11.05 -6.15
N LYS A 170 16.20 -10.45 -7.04
CA LYS A 170 15.65 -9.84 -8.26
C LYS A 170 14.99 -10.89 -9.14
N ARG A 171 13.72 -10.66 -9.50
CA ARG A 171 12.92 -11.58 -10.32
C ARG A 171 12.92 -11.16 -11.78
N ILE A 172 12.96 -12.15 -12.66
CA ILE A 172 12.83 -11.95 -14.11
C ILE A 172 11.37 -12.13 -14.53
N PHE A 173 10.87 -11.15 -15.26
CA PHE A 173 9.61 -11.14 -15.98
C PHE A 173 9.88 -11.35 -17.47
N SER A 174 9.04 -12.14 -18.13
CA SER A 174 9.13 -12.43 -19.57
C SER A 174 7.77 -12.88 -20.10
N ALA A 175 7.67 -13.15 -21.41
CA ALA A 175 6.45 -13.70 -21.99
C ALA A 175 5.97 -15.00 -21.29
N GLY A 176 6.91 -15.87 -20.90
CA GLY A 176 6.63 -17.11 -20.16
C GLY A 176 6.38 -16.91 -18.67
N THR A 177 6.72 -15.76 -18.09
CA THR A 177 6.27 -15.43 -16.74
C THR A 177 5.99 -13.94 -16.56
N LYS A 178 4.71 -13.59 -16.70
CA LYS A 178 4.23 -12.21 -16.69
C LYS A 178 3.95 -11.66 -15.28
N TYR A 179 3.92 -12.50 -14.25
CA TYR A 179 3.63 -12.08 -12.87
C TYR A 179 4.54 -12.77 -11.85
N ARG A 180 4.91 -12.02 -10.81
CA ARG A 180 5.72 -12.47 -9.67
C ARG A 180 5.15 -11.88 -8.40
N GLY A 181 5.17 -12.65 -7.31
CA GLY A 181 4.46 -12.30 -6.09
C GLY A 181 4.34 -13.48 -5.16
N PHE A 182 3.38 -13.39 -4.26
CA PHE A 182 3.13 -14.41 -3.26
C PHE A 182 1.71 -14.92 -3.39
N THR A 183 1.59 -16.21 -3.66
CA THR A 183 0.31 -16.93 -3.68
C THR A 183 -0.37 -16.89 -2.32
N TYR A 184 0.41 -17.07 -1.24
CA TYR A 184 -0.05 -17.00 0.14
C TYR A 184 0.57 -15.77 0.82
N PHE A 185 0.05 -14.57 0.53
CA PHE A 185 0.60 -13.32 1.06
C PHE A 185 0.20 -13.09 2.52
N ILE A 186 -1.10 -13.12 2.79
CA ILE A 186 -1.72 -12.99 4.12
C ILE A 186 -2.99 -13.85 4.18
N THR A 187 -3.33 -14.38 5.35
CA THR A 187 -4.61 -15.08 5.53
C THR A 187 -5.78 -14.10 5.45
N PHE A 188 -6.94 -14.60 5.06
CA PHE A 188 -8.14 -13.78 5.03
C PHE A 188 -8.59 -13.38 6.45
N ALA A 189 -8.38 -14.25 7.44
CA ALA A 189 -8.70 -13.95 8.82
C ALA A 189 -7.89 -12.77 9.35
N GLU A 190 -6.58 -12.74 9.10
CA GLU A 190 -5.71 -11.62 9.51
C GLU A 190 -5.99 -10.34 8.72
N LEU A 191 -6.29 -10.45 7.42
CA LEU A 191 -6.61 -9.28 6.59
C LEU A 191 -7.86 -8.54 7.10
N MET A 192 -8.85 -9.29 7.57
CA MET A 192 -10.13 -8.76 8.05
C MET A 192 -10.15 -8.45 9.55
N ASP A 193 -9.08 -8.76 10.28
CA ASP A 193 -8.98 -8.49 11.72
C ASP A 193 -8.88 -6.97 11.97
N PRO A 194 -9.88 -6.35 12.64
CA PRO A 194 -9.86 -4.92 12.91
C PRO A 194 -8.65 -4.47 13.74
N SER A 195 -8.08 -5.36 14.55
CA SER A 195 -6.89 -5.07 15.37
C SER A 195 -5.61 -4.93 14.53
N LYS A 196 -5.60 -5.47 13.31
CA LYS A 196 -4.48 -5.36 12.37
C LYS A 196 -4.53 -4.10 11.52
N GLY A 197 -5.71 -3.48 11.39
CA GLY A 197 -5.87 -2.19 10.73
C GLY A 197 -5.71 -2.19 9.21
N PHE A 198 -5.63 -3.34 8.55
CA PHE A 198 -5.43 -3.42 7.09
C PHE A 198 -6.69 -3.18 6.26
N TYR A 199 -7.85 -3.42 6.87
CA TYR A 199 -9.15 -3.32 6.22
C TYR A 199 -9.91 -2.07 6.67
N ASP A 200 -10.26 -1.21 5.72
CA ASP A 200 -11.17 -0.10 5.96
C ASP A 200 -12.62 -0.58 5.87
N LYS A 201 -13.26 -0.72 7.02
CA LYS A 201 -14.66 -1.14 7.13
C LYS A 201 -15.64 -0.07 6.61
N ASN A 202 -15.28 1.21 6.67
CA ASN A 202 -16.17 2.29 6.22
C ASN A 202 -16.19 2.38 4.70
N GLU A 203 -15.02 2.20 4.07
CA GLU A 203 -14.89 2.21 2.62
C GLU A 203 -15.09 0.84 1.96
N ASP A 204 -15.12 -0.25 2.74
CA ASP A 204 -15.17 -1.63 2.26
C ASP A 204 -13.93 -1.93 1.38
N LYS A 205 -12.72 -1.58 1.82
CA LYS A 205 -11.51 -1.63 0.97
C LYS A 205 -10.23 -2.01 1.72
N VAL A 206 -9.29 -2.55 0.96
CA VAL A 206 -7.88 -2.74 1.33
C VAL A 206 -7.02 -1.92 0.37
N THR A 207 -6.00 -1.25 0.89
CA THR A 207 -5.02 -0.50 0.07
C THR A 207 -3.76 -1.33 -0.09
N LEU A 208 -3.41 -1.64 -1.34
CA LEU A 208 -2.22 -2.38 -1.73
C LEU A 208 -1.24 -1.42 -2.38
N ALA A 209 0.05 -1.54 -2.07
CA ALA A 209 1.11 -0.83 -2.77
C ALA A 209 2.28 -1.75 -3.11
N ILE A 210 2.97 -1.45 -4.20
CA ILE A 210 4.22 -2.11 -4.56
C ILE A 210 5.24 -1.03 -4.87
N ASP A 211 6.37 -1.11 -4.18
CA ASP A 211 7.55 -0.30 -4.43
C ASP A 211 8.58 -1.18 -5.15
N PHE A 212 8.97 -0.84 -6.38
CA PHE A 212 9.82 -1.70 -7.20
C PHE A 212 10.85 -0.94 -8.02
N SER A 213 11.98 -1.60 -8.29
CA SER A 213 13.06 -1.06 -9.12
C SER A 213 13.34 -2.02 -10.27
N VAL A 214 13.35 -1.48 -11.49
CA VAL A 214 13.61 -2.21 -12.72
C VAL A 214 15.06 -2.00 -13.11
N GLU A 215 15.77 -3.06 -13.45
CA GLU A 215 17.10 -2.94 -14.06
C GLU A 215 16.98 -2.49 -15.50
N GLY A 216 17.82 -1.52 -15.86
CA GLY A 216 17.93 -1.02 -17.21
C GLY A 216 19.28 -1.30 -17.83
N GLU A 217 19.28 -1.77 -19.08
CA GLU A 217 20.30 -1.36 -20.04
C GLU A 217 19.79 -0.06 -20.67
N GLU A 218 20.47 1.05 -20.41
CA GLU A 218 20.37 2.21 -21.28
C GLU A 218 20.99 1.78 -22.62
N PHE A 219 20.17 1.59 -23.65
CA PHE A 219 20.68 1.59 -25.02
C PHE A 219 21.14 3.02 -25.30
N GLY A 220 22.44 3.25 -25.17
CA GLY A 220 23.13 4.46 -25.60
C GLY A 220 23.24 4.57 -27.12
#